data_AF-A0A7R9RIH1-F1
#
_entry.id   AF-A0A7R9RIH1-F1
#
_cell.length_a   1.000
_cell.length_b   1.000
_cell.length_c   1.000
_cell.angle_alpha   90.00
_cell.angle_beta   90.00
_cell.angle_gamma   90.00
#
_symmetry.space_group_name_H-M   'P 1'
#
loop_
_entity.id
_entity.type
_entity.pdbx_description
1 polymer ?
#
loop_
_entity_poly.entity_id
_entity_poly.type
_entity_poly.pdbx_seq_one_letter_code
_entity_poly.pdbx_strand_id
1 'polypeptide(L)'
;NPSGLIHSRDVHVRAVVSQDYLVRVIDEIVLKGNSATLKCLIPSFVSDFVQVSSWVDNEGGSYMADPRYDGKYLVLPSGELHIR
;
A
#
# COMPACT_ATOMS: atom_id res chain seq x y z
N ASN A 1 11.08 -46.33 4.68
CA ASN A 1 11.14 -46.33 6.15
C ASN A 1 10.03 -47.24 6.65
N PRO A 2 10.32 -48.41 7.27
CA PRO A 2 9.29 -49.29 7.82
C PRO A 2 8.48 -48.65 8.97
N SER A 3 9.00 -47.58 9.59
CA SER A 3 8.47 -46.94 10.79
C SER A 3 7.38 -45.89 10.55
N GLY A 4 6.95 -45.67 9.29
CA GLY A 4 5.81 -44.80 8.97
C GLY A 4 6.08 -43.75 7.89
N LEU A 5 5.06 -42.92 7.64
CA LEU A 5 5.03 -41.87 6.62
C LEU A 5 4.66 -40.53 7.26
N ILE A 6 5.41 -39.49 6.92
CA ILE A 6 5.16 -38.11 7.38
C ILE A 6 4.63 -37.33 6.18
N HIS A 7 3.48 -36.68 6.35
CA HIS A 7 2.96 -35.74 5.38
C HIS A 7 3.35 -34.31 5.77
N SER A 8 3.66 -33.48 4.78
CA SER A 8 3.96 -32.06 5.03
C SER A 8 2.69 -31.28 5.37
N ARG A 9 2.89 -30.03 5.83
CA ARG A 9 1.80 -29.04 5.80
C ARG A 9 1.38 -28.77 4.36
N ASP A 10 0.17 -28.23 4.19
CA ASP A 10 -0.30 -27.74 2.90
C ASP A 10 0.58 -26.60 2.38
N VAL A 11 0.92 -26.66 1.10
CA VAL A 11 1.76 -25.66 0.42
C VAL A 11 0.93 -24.98 -0.67
N HIS A 12 0.65 -23.69 -0.48
CA HIS A 12 -0.07 -22.88 -1.45
C HIS A 12 0.92 -22.29 -2.48
N VAL A 13 1.04 -22.95 -3.64
CA VAL A 13 1.87 -22.45 -4.76
C VAL A 13 1.03 -21.54 -5.64
N ARG A 14 1.43 -20.27 -5.79
CA ARG A 14 0.78 -19.28 -6.66
C ARG A 14 1.79 -18.73 -7.66
N ALA A 15 1.66 -19.12 -8.93
CA ALA A 15 2.43 -18.51 -10.02
C ALA A 15 1.73 -17.23 -10.48
N VAL A 16 2.51 -16.16 -10.67
CA VAL A 16 2.01 -14.85 -11.11
C VAL A 16 2.78 -14.43 -12.35
N VAL A 17 2.07 -14.04 -13.41
CA VAL A 17 2.69 -13.53 -14.64
C VAL A 17 2.96 -12.04 -14.47
N SER A 18 4.15 -11.60 -14.87
CA SER A 18 4.46 -10.16 -14.91
C SER A 18 3.57 -9.48 -15.95
N GLN A 19 2.75 -8.54 -15.48
CA GLN A 19 1.84 -7.75 -16.30
C GLN A 19 1.98 -6.29 -15.90
N ASP A 20 1.87 -5.40 -16.89
CA ASP A 20 1.88 -3.97 -16.64
C ASP A 20 0.62 -3.54 -15.90
N TYR A 21 0.78 -2.59 -14.98
CA TYR A 21 -0.30 -1.99 -14.23
C TYR A 21 -0.06 -0.48 -14.09
N LEU A 22 -1.14 0.27 -13.95
CA LEU A 22 -1.11 1.70 -13.68
C LEU A 22 -1.89 1.99 -12.40
N VAL A 23 -1.28 2.80 -11.54
CA VAL A 23 -1.93 3.35 -10.34
C VAL A 23 -2.45 4.75 -10.64
N ARG A 24 -3.47 5.18 -9.90
CA ARG A 24 -4.04 6.52 -10.03
C ARG A 24 -4.26 7.15 -8.68
N VAL A 25 -4.10 8.47 -8.59
CA VAL A 25 -4.54 9.27 -7.45
C VAL A 25 -5.70 10.14 -7.93
N ILE A 26 -6.73 10.26 -7.10
CA ILE A 26 -7.89 11.11 -7.39
C ILE A 26 -7.84 12.38 -6.56
N ASP A 27 -8.34 13.47 -7.14
CA ASP A 27 -8.50 14.74 -6.45
C ASP A 27 -9.61 14.61 -5.39
N GLU A 28 -9.30 15.03 -4.17
CA GLU A 28 -10.23 15.02 -3.04
C GLU A 28 -10.75 16.44 -2.75
N ILE A 29 -12.06 16.56 -2.57
CA ILE A 29 -12.68 17.85 -2.22
C ILE A 29 -12.80 17.92 -0.70
N VAL A 30 -12.02 18.82 -0.10
CA VAL A 30 -12.01 19.02 1.36
C VAL A 30 -12.37 20.45 1.73
N LEU A 31 -13.13 20.59 2.81
CA LEU A 31 -13.44 21.90 3.39
C LEU A 31 -12.24 22.39 4.21
N LYS A 32 -12.00 23.71 4.16
CA LYS A 32 -10.92 24.33 4.93
C LYS A 32 -11.09 24.05 6.42
N GLY A 33 -10.03 23.53 7.05
CA GLY A 33 -10.01 23.15 8.47
C GLY A 33 -10.30 21.68 8.75
N ASN A 34 -10.74 20.93 7.73
CA ASN A 34 -10.83 19.47 7.82
C ASN A 34 -9.52 18.82 7.38
N SER A 35 -9.27 17.62 7.91
CA SER A 35 -8.21 16.75 7.42
C SER A 35 -8.59 16.16 6.06
N ALA A 36 -7.59 15.97 5.20
CA ALA A 36 -7.70 15.30 3.92
C ALA A 36 -7.07 13.92 3.97
N THR A 37 -7.54 12.99 3.13
CA THR A 37 -6.92 11.69 2.97
C THR A 37 -6.86 11.36 1.49
N LEU A 38 -5.66 11.30 0.93
CA LEU A 38 -5.41 10.94 -0.46
C LEU A 38 -5.20 9.44 -0.57
N LYS A 39 -5.80 8.83 -1.60
CA LYS A 39 -5.75 7.39 -1.84
C LYS A 39 -5.04 7.08 -3.15
N CYS A 40 -4.08 6.16 -3.09
CA CYS A 40 -3.48 5.56 -4.27
C CYS A 40 -4.35 4.36 -4.69
N LEU A 41 -5.02 4.50 -5.84
CA LEU A 41 -5.88 3.48 -6.39
C LEU A 41 -5.04 2.42 -7.11
N ILE A 42 -4.75 1.32 -6.40
CA ILE A 42 -4.10 0.13 -6.92
C ILE A 42 -5.18 -0.80 -7.52
N PRO A 43 -5.05 -1.25 -8.78
CA PRO A 43 -6.00 -2.20 -9.36
C PRO A 43 -6.11 -3.49 -8.55
N SER A 44 -7.32 -3.99 -8.36
CA SER A 44 -7.58 -5.15 -7.48
C SER A 44 -6.89 -6.44 -7.90
N PHE A 45 -6.56 -6.62 -9.18
CA PHE A 45 -5.87 -7.82 -9.66
C PHE A 45 -4.38 -7.89 -9.24
N VAL A 46 -3.80 -6.78 -8.77
CA VAL A 46 -2.40 -6.70 -8.28
C VAL A 46 -2.29 -6.29 -6.82
N SER A 47 -3.41 -6.05 -6.11
CA SER A 47 -3.40 -5.57 -4.71
C SER A 47 -2.71 -6.51 -3.72
N ASP A 48 -2.66 -7.81 -4.03
CA ASP A 48 -1.94 -8.81 -3.23
C ASP A 48 -0.42 -8.69 -3.33
N PHE A 49 0.08 -7.99 -4.37
CA PHE A 49 1.51 -7.96 -4.73
C PHE A 49 2.10 -6.55 -4.76
N VAL A 50 1.26 -5.52 -4.77
CA VAL A 50 1.65 -4.11 -4.89
C VAL A 50 1.14 -3.33 -3.67
N GLN A 51 2.01 -2.53 -3.07
CA GLN A 51 1.70 -1.65 -1.95
C GLN A 51 2.31 -0.26 -2.16
N VAL A 52 1.75 0.74 -1.48
CA VAL A 52 2.29 2.11 -1.50
C VAL A 52 3.61 2.17 -0.73
N SER A 53 4.67 2.68 -1.36
CA SER A 53 6.00 2.85 -0.74
C SER A 53 6.17 4.23 -0.09
N SER A 54 5.88 5.29 -0.84
CA SER A 54 5.97 6.68 -0.41
C SER A 54 5.04 7.56 -1.24
N TRP A 55 4.75 8.75 -0.70
CA TRP A 55 4.08 9.83 -1.43
C TRP A 55 5.09 10.90 -1.78
N VAL A 56 5.00 11.44 -2.99
CA VAL A 56 5.89 12.50 -3.48
C VAL A 56 5.04 13.65 -3.96
N ASP A 57 5.33 14.87 -3.50
CA ASP A 57 4.68 16.09 -3.98
C ASP A 57 5.40 16.68 -5.20
N ASN A 58 4.80 17.72 -5.80
CA ASN A 58 5.35 18.40 -6.96
C ASN A 58 6.61 19.23 -6.67
N GLU A 59 6.91 19.49 -5.40
CA GLU A 59 8.10 20.23 -4.95
C GLU A 59 9.28 19.28 -4.62
N GLY A 60 9.07 17.96 -4.71
CA GLY A 60 10.07 16.93 -4.41
C GLY A 60 10.08 16.49 -2.94
N GLY A 61 9.11 16.91 -2.13
CA GLY A 61 8.89 16.40 -0.79
C GLY A 61 8.49 14.92 -0.83
N SER A 62 9.12 14.10 -0.01
CA SER A 62 8.87 12.65 0.09
C SER A 62 8.36 12.29 1.48
N TYR A 63 7.18 11.68 1.54
CA TYR A 63 6.52 11.24 2.76
C TYR A 63 6.51 9.71 2.82
N MET A 64 7.10 9.15 3.87
CA MET A 64 7.18 7.71 4.10
C MET A 64 6.41 7.33 5.36
N ALA A 65 6.05 6.05 5.47
CA ALA A 65 5.43 5.53 6.68
C ALA A 65 6.44 5.55 7.85
N ASP A 66 6.27 6.51 8.76
CA ASP A 66 7.00 6.55 10.03
C ASP A 66 5.99 6.57 11.18
N PRO A 67 5.92 5.51 12.02
CA PRO A 67 4.99 5.43 13.13
C PRO A 67 5.27 6.45 14.25
N ARG A 68 6.41 7.13 14.21
CA ARG A 68 6.81 8.16 15.20
C ARG A 68 6.57 9.59 14.72
N TYR A 69 6.22 9.77 13.45
CA TYR A 69 6.02 11.09 12.87
C TYR A 69 4.57 11.55 13.09
N ASP A 70 4.38 12.53 13.97
CA ASP A 70 3.08 13.18 14.21
C ASP A 70 3.02 14.58 13.56
N GLY A 71 3.38 14.65 12.28
CA GLY A 71 3.38 15.90 11.52
C GLY A 71 2.08 16.16 10.76
N LYS A 72 2.09 17.24 9.98
CA LYS A 72 0.97 17.61 9.10
C LYS A 72 0.66 16.53 8.04
N TYR A 73 1.69 15.83 7.57
CA TYR A 73 1.60 14.80 6.54
C TYR A 73 1.92 13.44 7.14
N LEU A 74 0.99 12.50 7.10
CA LEU A 74 1.15 11.18 7.71
C LEU A 74 0.76 10.10 6.70
N VAL A 75 1.69 9.20 6.39
CA VAL A 75 1.36 8.00 5.60
C VAL A 75 0.82 6.93 6.54
N LEU A 76 -0.43 6.54 6.34
CA LEU A 76 -1.10 5.51 7.13
C LEU A 76 -0.54 4.11 6.79
N PRO A 77 -0.64 3.12 7.70
CA PRO A 77 -0.24 1.74 7.40
C PRO A 77 -1.00 1.11 6.22
N SER A 78 -2.17 1.65 5.87
CA SER A 78 -2.96 1.30 4.69
C SER A 78 -2.38 1.85 3.37
N GLY A 79 -1.38 2.73 3.43
CA GLY A 79 -0.76 3.39 2.26
C GLY A 79 -1.38 4.73 1.88
N GLU A 80 -2.41 5.19 2.59
CA GLU A 80 -3.06 6.47 2.33
C GLU A 80 -2.23 7.64 2.89
N LEU A 81 -2.26 8.81 2.23
CA LEU A 81 -1.64 10.03 2.75
C LEU A 81 -2.69 10.87 3.47
N HIS A 82 -2.56 10.95 4.79
CA HIS A 82 -3.39 11.76 5.66
C HIS A 82 -2.75 13.14 5.86
N ILE A 83 -3.54 14.20 5.66
CA ILE A 83 -3.12 15.60 5.80
C ILE A 83 -4.02 16.25 6.85
N ARG A 84 -3.42 16.78 7.92
CA ARG A 84 -4.16 17.45 9.00
C ARG A 84 -4.37 18.94 8.73
#